data_AF-A0A923YGQ8-F1
#
_entry.id   AF-A0A923YGQ8-F1
#
_cell.length_a   1.000
_cell.length_b   1.000
_cell.length_c   1.000
_cell.angle_alpha   90.00
_cell.angle_beta   90.00
_cell.angle_gamma   90.00
#
_symmetry.space_group_name_H-M   'P 1'
#
loop_
_entity.id
_entity.type
_entity.pdbx_description
1 polymer ?
#
loop_
_entity_poly.entity_id
_entity_poly.type
_entity_poly.pdbx_seq_one_letter_code
_entity_poly.pdbx_strand_id
1 'polypeptide(L)'
;MASFWVTIAPTLLSNLENQWLFSSGNPGLNLNVPTENQILNVGEMATAMLNTEAPIVLALNLDSYNSDPDTAAFFFPHFDNDAAKYYLSQQKLWQKQLSFIKAVAVHYDGKIECPPVVGGARFLATSFPETWWWAQTADAVNAITPETTYGKTGFDQWITEDDLTQFRGRCSQDYR
;
A
#
# COMPACT_ATOMS: atom_id res chain seq x y z
N MET A 1 16.81 -3.65 12.06
CA MET A 1 16.03 -4.65 11.29
C MET A 1 14.98 -3.87 10.51
N ALA A 2 14.70 -4.17 9.24
CA ALA A 2 13.68 -3.42 8.48
C ALA A 2 12.29 -4.03 8.69
N SER A 3 11.28 -3.21 8.91
CA SER A 3 9.91 -3.63 9.22
C SER A 3 8.90 -3.18 8.17
N PHE A 4 7.75 -3.86 8.14
CA PHE A 4 6.68 -3.66 7.17
C PHE A 4 5.38 -3.33 7.90
N TRP A 5 4.60 -2.38 7.36
CA TRP A 5 3.27 -2.04 7.88
C TRP A 5 2.18 -2.40 6.86
N VAL A 6 1.06 -2.95 7.35
CA VAL A 6 -0.11 -3.27 6.53
C VAL A 6 -1.35 -2.72 7.20
N THR A 7 -2.10 -1.87 6.49
CA THR A 7 -3.44 -1.45 6.89
C THR A 7 -4.47 -2.16 6.00
N ILE A 8 -5.49 -2.76 6.60
CA ILE A 8 -6.67 -3.27 5.89
C ILE A 8 -7.80 -2.30 6.19
N ALA A 9 -8.33 -1.61 5.18
CA ALA A 9 -9.48 -0.72 5.36
C ALA A 9 -10.76 -1.58 5.57
N PRO A 10 -11.40 -1.56 6.75
CA PRO A 10 -12.64 -2.31 6.95
C PRO A 10 -13.81 -1.59 6.26
N THR A 11 -14.59 -2.34 5.49
CA THR A 11 -15.77 -1.86 4.74
C THR A 11 -17.06 -1.93 5.58
N LEU A 12 -17.12 -1.27 6.74
CA LEU A 12 -18.38 -1.13 7.49
C LEU A 12 -18.94 0.31 7.40
N LEU A 13 -20.14 0.41 6.81
CA LEU A 13 -21.09 1.54 6.71
C LEU A 13 -20.59 2.91 6.19
N SER A 14 -19.29 3.20 6.22
CA SER A 14 -18.64 4.37 5.65
C SER A 14 -17.24 4.02 5.15
N ASN A 15 -16.79 4.56 4.03
CA ASN A 15 -15.42 4.36 3.56
C ASN A 15 -14.46 5.05 4.57
N LEU A 16 -13.80 4.28 5.44
CA LEU A 16 -12.86 4.79 6.45
C LEU A 16 -11.51 5.18 5.83
N GLU A 17 -11.18 4.62 4.66
CA GLU A 17 -9.92 4.78 3.96
C GLU A 17 -9.66 6.24 3.56
N ASN A 18 -10.69 6.93 3.07
CA ASN A 18 -10.57 8.32 2.60
C ASN A 18 -10.73 9.37 3.71
N GLN A 19 -10.77 8.95 4.98
CA GLN A 19 -10.97 9.82 6.15
C GLN A 19 -9.71 9.95 7.00
N TRP A 20 -8.53 9.77 6.42
CA TRP A 20 -7.25 9.88 7.11
C TRP A 20 -6.74 11.32 7.14
N LEU A 21 -7.53 12.27 7.65
CA LEU A 21 -7.13 13.68 7.66
C LEU A 21 -6.01 13.94 8.67
N PHE A 22 -4.90 14.53 8.21
CA PHE A 22 -3.73 14.87 9.04
C PHE A 22 -3.12 16.21 8.65
N SER A 23 -2.24 16.71 9.52
CA SER A 23 -1.40 17.88 9.24
C SER A 23 0.06 17.46 9.12
N SER A 24 0.80 18.04 8.18
CA SER A 24 2.24 17.77 8.04
C SER A 24 3.00 18.11 9.34
N GLY A 25 3.91 17.23 9.75
CA GLY A 25 4.70 17.38 10.97
C GLY A 25 3.97 17.00 12.27
N ASN A 26 2.71 16.59 12.20
CA ASN A 26 2.01 15.95 13.31
C ASN A 26 1.74 14.47 12.98
N PRO A 27 2.28 13.52 13.76
CA PRO A 27 2.01 12.09 13.56
C PRO A 27 0.54 11.73 13.81
N GLY A 28 -0.17 12.48 14.65
CA GLY A 28 -1.59 12.24 14.93
C GLY A 28 -2.51 12.67 13.78
N LEU A 29 -3.62 11.96 13.61
CA LEU A 29 -4.73 12.43 12.77
C LEU A 29 -5.49 13.60 13.44
N ASN A 30 -6.25 14.34 12.63
CA ASN A 30 -7.13 15.40 13.13
C ASN A 30 -8.26 14.82 14.01
N LEU A 31 -8.71 15.57 15.01
CA LEU A 31 -9.71 15.09 16.00
C LEU A 31 -11.09 14.75 15.41
N ASN A 32 -11.38 15.19 14.18
CA ASN A 32 -12.66 14.99 13.52
C ASN A 32 -12.71 13.75 12.60
N VAL A 33 -11.63 12.97 12.52
CA VAL A 33 -11.65 11.69 11.79
C VAL A 33 -12.36 10.60 12.61
N PRO A 34 -12.88 9.52 11.98
CA PRO A 34 -13.47 8.39 12.68
C PRO A 34 -12.60 7.85 13.81
N THR A 35 -13.23 7.41 14.90
CA THR A 35 -12.51 6.95 16.10
C THR A 35 -11.63 5.74 15.79
N GLU A 36 -12.07 4.86 14.89
CA GLU A 36 -11.33 3.71 14.39
C GLU A 36 -10.01 4.13 13.73
N ASN A 37 -10.02 5.16 12.89
CA ASN A 37 -8.81 5.71 12.27
C ASN A 37 -7.88 6.31 13.33
N GLN A 38 -8.42 6.99 14.35
CA GLN A 38 -7.61 7.53 15.45
C GLN A 38 -6.93 6.42 16.24
N ILE A 39 -7.66 5.35 16.58
CA ILE A 39 -7.14 4.19 17.31
C ILE A 39 -6.02 3.52 16.51
N LEU A 40 -6.23 3.24 15.22
CA LEU A 40 -5.22 2.64 14.36
C LEU A 40 -3.99 3.55 14.20
N ASN A 41 -4.20 4.86 14.01
CA ASN A 41 -3.09 5.78 13.87
C ASN A 41 -2.25 5.90 15.15
N VAL A 42 -2.88 6.21 16.28
CA VAL A 42 -2.15 6.48 17.54
C VAL A 42 -1.62 5.19 18.16
N GLY A 43 -2.43 4.12 18.17
CA GLY A 43 -2.02 2.85 18.78
C GLY A 43 -0.87 2.20 18.02
N GLU A 44 -0.90 2.29 16.69
CA GLU A 44 -0.07 1.45 15.85
C GLU A 44 0.83 2.23 14.89
N MET A 45 0.28 3.01 13.95
CA MET A 45 1.08 3.61 12.87
C MET A 45 2.06 4.68 13.38
N ALA A 46 1.59 5.62 14.20
CA ALA A 46 2.43 6.64 14.81
C ALA A 46 3.49 6.02 15.74
N THR A 47 3.11 5.00 16.50
CA THR A 47 4.03 4.22 17.35
C THR A 47 5.13 3.55 16.52
N ALA A 48 4.75 2.86 15.44
CA ALA A 48 5.69 2.18 14.55
C ALA A 48 6.62 3.17 13.84
N MET A 49 6.12 4.34 13.45
CA MET A 49 6.91 5.40 12.82
C MET A 49 8.00 5.95 13.76
N LEU A 50 7.70 6.07 15.06
CA LEU A 50 8.64 6.59 16.06
C LEU A 50 9.71 5.57 16.47
N ASN A 51 9.55 4.29 16.09
CA ASN A 51 10.52 3.24 16.40
C ASN A 51 11.74 3.30 15.44
N THR A 52 12.84 3.90 15.91
CA THR A 52 14.07 4.05 15.13
C THR A 52 14.91 2.78 15.04
N GLU A 53 14.70 1.79 15.92
CA GLU A 53 15.42 0.52 15.91
C GLU A 53 14.89 -0.43 14.80
N ALA A 54 13.64 -0.23 14.42
CA ALA A 54 12.93 -1.02 13.42
C ALA A 54 12.17 -0.11 12.42
N PRO A 55 12.89 0.69 11.62
CA PRO A 55 12.26 1.63 10.72
C PRO A 55 11.38 0.91 9.70
N ILE A 56 10.18 1.46 9.50
CA ILE A 56 9.27 1.03 8.44
C ILE A 56 9.89 1.44 7.11
N VAL A 57 10.01 0.49 6.18
CA VAL A 57 10.56 0.74 4.82
C VAL A 57 9.54 0.54 3.71
N LEU A 58 8.41 -0.11 4.03
CA LEU A 58 7.31 -0.37 3.13
C LEU A 58 6.00 -0.33 3.94
N ALA A 59 5.05 0.45 3.46
CA ALA A 59 3.72 0.58 4.01
C ALA A 59 2.69 0.25 2.92
N LEU A 60 1.85 -0.74 3.19
CA LEU A 60 0.84 -1.23 2.28
C LEU A 60 -0.54 -0.84 2.79
N ASN A 61 -1.32 -0.17 1.94
CA ASN A 61 -2.76 -0.02 2.15
C ASN A 61 -3.47 -1.03 1.25
N LEU A 62 -4.10 -2.06 1.84
CA LEU A 62 -4.79 -3.08 1.07
C LEU A 62 -6.18 -2.59 0.70
N ASP A 63 -6.42 -2.42 -0.60
CA ASP A 63 -7.75 -2.17 -1.16
C ASP A 63 -8.18 -3.36 -2.03
N SER A 64 -9.49 -3.51 -2.17
CA SER A 64 -10.17 -4.55 -2.96
C SER A 64 -11.57 -4.12 -3.40
N TYR A 65 -12.00 -2.91 -3.03
CA TYR A 65 -13.40 -2.50 -3.17
C TYR A 65 -13.80 -2.21 -4.62
N ASN A 66 -12.86 -1.78 -5.47
CA ASN A 66 -13.16 -1.31 -6.85
C ASN A 66 -12.64 -2.23 -7.96
N SER A 67 -12.06 -3.38 -7.62
CA SER A 67 -11.39 -4.23 -8.60
C SER A 67 -12.34 -5.30 -9.18
N ASP A 68 -12.33 -5.46 -10.51
CA ASP A 68 -13.10 -6.50 -11.20
C ASP A 68 -12.63 -7.89 -10.72
N PRO A 69 -13.54 -8.86 -10.46
CA PRO A 69 -13.16 -10.20 -10.00
C PRO A 69 -12.10 -10.92 -10.84
N ASP A 70 -12.01 -10.60 -12.13
CA ASP A 70 -11.08 -11.22 -13.08
C ASP A 70 -9.76 -10.45 -13.21
N THR A 71 -9.62 -9.26 -12.60
CA THR A 71 -8.35 -8.51 -12.59
C THR A 71 -7.33 -9.22 -11.70
N ALA A 72 -6.08 -9.29 -12.16
CA ALA A 72 -4.99 -9.79 -11.34
C ALA A 72 -4.69 -8.81 -10.19
N ALA A 73 -4.00 -9.25 -9.13
CA ALA A 73 -3.56 -8.29 -8.12
C ALA A 73 -2.60 -7.29 -8.77
N PHE A 74 -2.70 -6.02 -8.40
CA PHE A 74 -1.86 -4.98 -8.96
C PHE A 74 -1.56 -3.91 -7.91
N PHE A 75 -0.61 -3.04 -8.21
CA PHE A 75 -0.28 -1.93 -7.34
C PHE A 75 -0.69 -0.62 -8.00
N PHE A 76 -1.26 0.30 -7.22
CA PHE A 76 -1.52 1.67 -7.63
C PHE A 76 -0.38 2.58 -7.18
N PRO A 77 0.61 2.87 -8.05
CA PRO A 77 1.60 3.88 -7.77
C PRO A 77 0.98 5.29 -7.82
N HIS A 78 1.54 6.17 -7.00
CA HIS A 78 0.88 7.41 -6.56
C HIS A 78 1.17 8.64 -7.42
N PHE A 79 2.22 8.55 -8.21
CA PHE A 79 2.71 9.62 -9.06
C PHE A 79 2.81 9.12 -10.48
N ASP A 80 3.29 9.96 -11.39
CA ASP A 80 3.50 9.57 -12.78
C ASP A 80 4.88 10.05 -13.24
N ASN A 81 5.28 9.68 -14.46
CA ASN A 81 6.61 9.97 -15.00
C ASN A 81 6.81 11.44 -15.45
N ASP A 82 5.80 12.30 -15.32
CA ASP A 82 5.84 13.70 -15.73
C ASP A 82 6.70 14.57 -14.79
N ALA A 83 7.96 14.78 -15.16
CA ALA A 83 8.89 15.59 -14.41
C ALA A 83 8.52 17.09 -14.33
N ALA A 84 7.65 17.59 -15.22
CA ALA A 84 7.18 18.98 -15.17
C ALA A 84 6.06 19.18 -14.12
N LYS A 85 5.34 18.10 -13.80
CA LYS A 85 4.22 18.11 -12.86
C LYS A 85 4.63 17.82 -11.42
N TYR A 86 5.70 17.03 -11.21
CA TYR A 86 6.06 16.49 -9.89
C TYR A 86 7.39 17.02 -9.35
N TYR A 87 7.45 17.25 -8.04
CA TYR A 87 8.68 17.57 -7.32
C TYR A 87 9.65 16.38 -7.28
N LEU A 88 10.93 16.66 -7.07
CA LEU A 88 11.98 15.62 -7.04
C LEU A 88 11.69 14.49 -6.04
N SER A 89 11.14 14.79 -4.86
CA SER A 89 10.77 13.78 -3.85
C SER A 89 9.66 12.84 -4.34
N GLN A 90 8.68 13.38 -5.08
CA GLN A 90 7.57 12.61 -5.65
C GLN A 90 8.07 11.71 -6.79
N GLN A 91 8.98 12.22 -7.63
CA GLN A 91 9.64 11.43 -8.67
C GLN A 91 10.48 10.28 -8.07
N LYS A 92 11.15 10.50 -6.94
CA LYS A 92 11.87 9.44 -6.22
C LYS A 92 10.95 8.36 -5.70
N LEU A 93 9.81 8.72 -5.08
CA LEU A 93 8.83 7.72 -4.64
C LEU A 93 8.31 6.92 -5.83
N TRP A 94 7.97 7.58 -6.94
CA TRP A 94 7.54 6.92 -8.18
C TRP A 94 8.54 5.84 -8.62
N GLN A 95 9.82 6.19 -8.72
CA GLN A 95 10.86 5.23 -9.14
C GLN A 95 11.04 4.08 -8.14
N LYS A 96 10.93 4.36 -6.84
CA LYS A 96 10.96 3.35 -5.78
C LYS A 96 9.78 2.37 -5.91
N GLN A 97 8.57 2.89 -6.12
CA GLN A 97 7.36 2.11 -6.35
C GLN A 97 7.49 1.25 -7.62
N LEU A 98 7.90 1.81 -8.75
CA LEU A 98 8.10 1.06 -9.99
C LEU A 98 9.11 -0.08 -9.84
N SER A 99 10.21 0.17 -9.13
CA SER A 99 11.24 -0.84 -8.89
C SER A 99 10.71 -1.99 -8.03
N PHE A 100 9.95 -1.65 -6.98
CA PHE A 100 9.29 -2.63 -6.13
C PHE A 100 8.27 -3.47 -6.90
N ILE A 101 7.36 -2.85 -7.66
CA ILE A 101 6.34 -3.57 -8.44
C ILE A 101 6.99 -4.53 -9.44
N LYS A 102 8.03 -4.10 -10.15
CA LYS A 102 8.77 -4.97 -11.09
C LYS A 102 9.38 -6.18 -10.39
N ALA A 103 10.01 -5.98 -9.23
CA ALA A 103 10.61 -7.07 -8.47
C ALA A 103 9.54 -8.08 -7.99
N VAL A 104 8.40 -7.58 -7.53
CA VAL A 104 7.27 -8.40 -7.12
C VAL A 104 6.67 -9.16 -8.31
N ALA A 105 6.39 -8.49 -9.43
CA ALA A 105 5.84 -9.14 -10.62
C ALA A 105 6.74 -10.27 -11.16
N VAL A 106 8.07 -10.07 -11.17
CA VAL A 106 9.04 -11.11 -11.54
C VAL A 106 9.00 -12.28 -10.57
N HIS A 107 8.94 -12.02 -9.27
CA HIS A 107 8.93 -13.06 -8.24
C HIS A 107 7.67 -13.93 -8.27
N TYR A 108 6.53 -13.35 -8.65
CA TYR A 108 5.24 -14.03 -8.72
C TYR A 108 4.89 -14.56 -10.11
N ASP A 109 5.89 -14.72 -11.00
CA ASP A 109 5.71 -15.23 -12.37
C ASP A 109 4.64 -14.47 -13.18
N GLY A 110 4.54 -13.15 -13.01
CA GLY A 110 3.56 -12.31 -13.71
C GLY A 110 2.12 -12.43 -13.21
N LYS A 111 1.87 -13.12 -12.08
CA LYS A 111 0.54 -13.16 -11.42
C LYS A 111 0.13 -11.84 -10.76
N ILE A 112 1.06 -10.88 -10.72
CA ILE A 112 0.81 -9.49 -10.33
C ILE A 112 1.02 -8.65 -11.58
N GLU A 113 0.11 -7.72 -11.83
CA GLU A 113 0.21 -6.88 -13.02
C GLU A 113 1.50 -6.05 -13.02
N CYS A 114 2.00 -5.81 -14.23
CA CYS A 114 3.08 -4.87 -14.46
C CYS A 114 2.67 -3.47 -13.99
N PRO A 115 3.63 -2.62 -13.60
CA PRO A 115 3.31 -1.27 -13.16
C PRO A 115 2.56 -0.51 -14.26
N PRO A 116 1.51 0.26 -13.91
CA PRO A 116 0.76 1.01 -14.91
C PRO A 116 1.64 2.09 -15.56
N VAL A 117 1.32 2.46 -16.79
CA VAL A 117 2.02 3.52 -17.55
C VAL A 117 1.82 4.89 -16.89
N VAL A 118 0.71 5.05 -16.17
CA VAL A 118 0.24 6.29 -15.54
C VAL A 118 -0.19 5.96 -14.11
N GLY A 119 0.26 6.70 -13.11
CA GLY A 119 -0.22 6.52 -11.74
C GLY A 119 -1.45 7.36 -11.39
N GLY A 120 -1.91 7.22 -10.14
CA GLY A 120 -3.13 7.85 -9.66
C GLY A 120 -2.92 9.30 -9.19
N ALA A 121 -3.36 10.28 -9.99
CA ALA A 121 -3.28 11.71 -9.61
C ALA A 121 -4.02 12.09 -8.31
N ARG A 122 -4.91 11.23 -7.81
CA ARG A 122 -5.71 11.43 -6.59
C ARG A 122 -4.89 11.37 -5.30
N PHE A 123 -3.71 10.75 -5.30
CA PHE A 123 -2.87 10.63 -4.11
C PHE A 123 -2.52 11.98 -3.47
N LEU A 124 -2.38 13.04 -4.26
CA LEU A 124 -2.11 14.39 -3.75
C LEU A 124 -3.34 15.13 -3.21
N ALA A 125 -4.54 14.67 -3.56
CA ALA A 125 -5.79 15.36 -3.29
C ALA A 125 -6.68 14.64 -2.29
N THR A 126 -6.26 13.47 -1.79
CA THR A 126 -7.05 12.64 -0.89
C THR A 126 -6.17 12.10 0.23
N SER A 127 -6.76 11.93 1.41
CA SER A 127 -6.03 11.48 2.59
C SER A 127 -6.35 10.01 2.88
N PHE A 128 -5.33 9.17 2.71
CA PHE A 128 -5.33 7.72 2.86
C PHE A 128 -4.23 7.32 3.85
N PRO A 129 -4.22 6.08 4.38
CA PRO A 129 -3.15 5.61 5.25
C PRO A 129 -1.74 5.75 4.64
N GLU A 130 -1.59 5.47 3.35
CA GLU A 130 -0.34 5.54 2.60
C GLU A 130 0.09 6.98 2.32
N THR A 131 -0.85 7.92 2.17
CA THR A 131 -0.51 9.35 2.08
C THR A 131 -0.04 9.89 3.42
N TRP A 132 -0.58 9.39 4.53
CA TRP A 132 -0.08 9.69 5.87
C TRP A 132 1.38 9.23 6.02
N TRP A 133 1.69 7.97 5.69
CA TRP A 133 3.07 7.45 5.77
C TRP A 133 4.05 8.29 4.96
N TRP A 134 3.69 8.61 3.72
CA TRP A 134 4.49 9.48 2.87
C TRP A 134 4.67 10.89 3.46
N ALA A 135 3.61 11.49 4.00
CA ALA A 135 3.68 12.83 4.57
C ALA A 135 4.60 12.92 5.79
N GLN A 136 4.69 11.86 6.60
CA GLN A 136 5.53 11.86 7.80
C GLN A 136 6.97 11.45 7.53
N THR A 137 7.22 10.59 6.54
CA THR A 137 8.52 9.93 6.36
C THR A 137 9.16 10.17 4.99
N ALA A 138 8.44 10.81 4.07
CA ALA A 138 8.87 11.05 2.71
C ALA A 138 9.50 9.78 2.08
N ASP A 139 10.66 9.91 1.42
CA ASP A 139 11.32 8.84 0.67
C ASP A 139 11.90 7.70 1.52
N ALA A 140 11.84 7.81 2.85
CA ALA A 140 12.22 6.71 3.74
C ALA A 140 11.29 5.50 3.58
N VAL A 141 9.97 5.70 3.44
CA VAL A 141 8.98 4.62 3.29
C VAL A 141 8.55 4.49 1.83
N ASN A 142 8.52 3.26 1.32
CA ASN A 142 7.77 2.95 0.10
C ASN A 142 6.30 2.80 0.47
N ALA A 143 5.52 3.88 0.42
CA ALA A 143 4.09 3.81 0.68
C ALA A 143 3.36 3.51 -0.62
N ILE A 144 2.57 2.43 -0.71
CA ILE A 144 1.87 2.02 -1.93
C ILE A 144 0.61 1.22 -1.63
N THR A 145 -0.40 1.34 -2.49
CA THR A 145 -1.66 0.58 -2.39
C THR A 145 -1.59 -0.65 -3.29
N PRO A 146 -1.51 -1.87 -2.71
CA PRO A 146 -1.91 -3.09 -3.40
C PRO A 146 -3.44 -3.20 -3.52
N GLU A 147 -3.92 -3.34 -4.75
CA GLU A 147 -5.28 -3.75 -5.04
C GLU A 147 -5.34 -5.25 -5.20
N THR A 148 -6.25 -5.84 -4.45
CA THR A 148 -6.48 -7.28 -4.42
C THR A 148 -7.88 -7.55 -4.93
N THR A 149 -8.06 -8.65 -5.67
CA THR A 149 -9.38 -9.07 -6.12
C THR A 149 -9.89 -10.20 -5.25
N TYR A 150 -11.17 -10.12 -4.87
CA TYR A 150 -11.87 -11.15 -4.09
C TYR A 150 -12.11 -12.45 -4.86
N GLY A 151 -11.78 -12.47 -6.16
CA GLY A 151 -12.21 -13.54 -7.04
C GLY A 151 -11.10 -14.44 -7.51
N LYS A 152 -10.62 -14.13 -8.72
CA LYS A 152 -9.70 -15.00 -9.41
C LYS A 152 -8.28 -14.49 -9.38
N THR A 153 -8.01 -13.21 -9.15
CA THR A 153 -6.64 -12.69 -8.92
C THR A 153 -5.63 -13.11 -10.00
N GLY A 154 -6.08 -13.14 -11.26
CA GLY A 154 -5.27 -13.55 -12.41
C GLY A 154 -5.24 -15.06 -12.68
N PHE A 155 -6.05 -15.85 -11.97
CA PHE A 155 -6.27 -17.28 -12.22
C PHE A 155 -7.49 -17.52 -13.13
N ASP A 156 -7.52 -18.67 -13.80
CA ASP A 156 -8.67 -19.08 -14.62
C ASP A 156 -9.89 -19.51 -13.78
N GLN A 157 -9.71 -19.59 -12.46
CA GLN A 157 -10.66 -20.12 -11.48
C GLN A 157 -10.69 -19.25 -10.21
N TRP A 158 -11.76 -19.36 -9.43
CA TRP A 158 -11.84 -18.71 -8.11
C TRP A 158 -10.78 -19.28 -7.19
N ILE A 159 -10.13 -18.42 -6.40
CA ILE A 159 -9.15 -18.86 -5.40
C ILE A 159 -9.85 -19.75 -4.37
N THR A 160 -9.27 -20.92 -4.15
CA THR A 160 -9.67 -21.87 -3.12
C THR A 160 -8.68 -21.87 -1.94
N GLU A 161 -9.07 -22.48 -0.82
CA GLU A 161 -8.21 -22.63 0.36
C GLU A 161 -6.94 -23.46 0.08
N ASP A 162 -7.03 -24.39 -0.87
CA ASP A 162 -5.89 -25.19 -1.34
C ASP A 162 -4.88 -24.33 -2.12
N ASP A 163 -5.35 -23.40 -2.95
CA ASP A 163 -4.49 -22.45 -3.67
C ASP A 163 -3.70 -21.58 -2.68
N LEU A 164 -4.37 -21.08 -1.64
CA LEU A 164 -3.73 -20.30 -0.56
C LEU A 164 -2.68 -21.12 0.20
N THR A 165 -2.90 -22.42 0.37
CA THR A 165 -1.96 -23.33 1.04
C THR A 165 -0.73 -23.60 0.16
N GLN A 166 -0.90 -23.72 -1.15
CA GLN A 166 0.22 -23.84 -2.10
C GLN A 166 1.11 -22.59 -2.11
N PHE A 167 0.51 -21.40 -1.97
CA PHE A 167 1.25 -20.14 -1.81
C PHE A 167 2.05 -20.10 -0.49
N ARG A 168 1.49 -20.61 0.62
CA ARG A 168 2.21 -20.72 1.90
C ARG A 168 3.37 -21.72 1.84
N GLY A 169 3.22 -22.80 1.05
CA GLY A 169 4.23 -23.85 0.90
C GLY A 169 5.53 -23.41 0.22
N ARG A 170 5.52 -22.36 -0.60
CA ARG A 170 6.73 -21.85 -1.28
C ARG A 170 7.57 -20.85 -0.47
N CYS A 171 7.04 -20.29 0.61
CA CYS A 171 7.78 -19.36 1.49
C CYS A 171 8.50 -20.03 2.67
N SER A 172 8.56 -21.36 2.74
CA SER A 172 9.14 -22.08 3.90
C SER A 172 10.34 -22.99 3.57
N GLN A 173 10.88 -22.97 2.34
CA GLN A 173 11.99 -23.86 1.96
C GLN A 173 13.34 -23.20 1.67
N ASP A 174 13.45 -21.88 1.54
CA ASP A 174 14.73 -21.24 1.11
C ASP A 174 15.45 -20.40 2.18
N TYR A 175 15.27 -20.70 3.47
CA TYR A 175 16.15 -20.19 4.53
C TYR A 175 16.65 -21.32 5.44
N ARG A 176 17.64 -22.08 4.95
CA ARG A 176 18.65 -22.78 5.74
C ARG A 176 20.01 -22.68 5.06
#